data_AF-A0A3D2C5T1-F1
#
_entry.id   AF-A0A3D2C5T1-F1
#
_cell.length_a   1.000
_cell.length_b   1.000
_cell.length_c   1.000
_cell.angle_alpha   90.00
_cell.angle_beta   90.00
_cell.angle_gamma   90.00
#
_symmetry.space_group_name_H-M   'P 1'
#
loop_
_entity.id
_entity.type
_entity.pdbx_description
1 polymer ?
#
loop_
_entity_poly.entity_id
_entity_poly.type
_entity_poly.pdbx_seq_one_letter_code
_entity_poly.pdbx_strand_id
1 'polypeptide(L)'
;MGRPNFFLVGHPRSGSGQLFTWLDRHPEVFSTKKELHYFGSDLRFFEPPRSLENYLSYFKGAGRFTRAGDASTWTLFSERAAQEIQAFAPDARIMMLLRNPVQQLHSLHAHFVFRGDEDIEDFRGALDAEPARTAGDRPEPEWRVPRDCLRYSRMARFAPQVQRFYDRFGRDQVLVLLSEDFRSDPQGTFQKVCTHLAIPTQFDGYDQLFETNPRKANANRAARSARVRALLADPRHYRVLEGVDASIPGHQLGLRALRRWNKVFVPRAPMEPALRRELQDRFRPWIEETAALIGRDLSHWHTPKEIRE
;
A
#
# COMPACT_ATOMS: atom_id res chain seq x y z
N MET A 1 -5.09 -19.87 -19.34
CA MET A 1 -4.93 -19.46 -17.92
C MET A 1 -5.22 -17.98 -17.84
N GLY A 2 -5.98 -17.53 -16.84
CA GLY A 2 -6.21 -16.09 -16.67
C GLY A 2 -4.92 -15.39 -16.24
N ARG A 3 -4.65 -14.22 -16.80
CA ARG A 3 -3.53 -13.34 -16.43
C ARG A 3 -4.12 -12.06 -15.84
N PRO A 4 -3.42 -11.39 -14.90
CA PRO A 4 -3.87 -10.11 -14.42
C PRO A 4 -3.90 -9.10 -15.57
N ASN A 5 -4.98 -8.33 -15.62
CA ASN A 5 -5.23 -7.30 -16.62
C ASN A 5 -5.59 -5.94 -15.99
N PHE A 6 -5.55 -5.86 -14.66
CA PHE A 6 -5.46 -4.59 -13.95
C PHE A 6 -4.54 -4.68 -12.73
N PHE A 7 -3.99 -3.53 -12.33
CA PHE A 7 -3.03 -3.42 -11.25
C PHE A 7 -3.39 -2.27 -10.32
N LEU A 8 -3.64 -2.59 -9.05
CA LEU A 8 -3.73 -1.61 -7.97
C LEU A 8 -2.34 -1.40 -7.37
N VAL A 9 -1.58 -0.47 -7.94
CA VAL A 9 -0.13 -0.37 -7.75
C VAL A 9 0.28 0.36 -6.48
N GLY A 10 -0.63 1.05 -5.80
CA GLY A 10 -0.29 1.83 -4.63
C GLY A 10 -1.35 2.82 -4.19
N HIS A 11 -1.02 3.69 -3.25
CA HIS A 11 0.19 3.66 -2.41
C HIS A 11 -0.12 2.98 -1.05
N PRO A 12 0.86 2.40 -0.31
CA PRO A 12 0.60 1.88 1.02
C PRO A 12 -0.02 2.93 1.93
N ARG A 13 -0.96 2.48 2.79
CA ARG A 13 -1.67 3.31 3.77
C ARG A 13 -2.55 4.44 3.17
N SER A 14 -2.93 4.29 1.90
CA SER A 14 -3.87 5.18 1.20
C SER A 14 -5.28 4.58 0.98
N GLY A 15 -5.67 3.52 1.68
CA GLY A 15 -7.02 2.93 1.55
C GLY A 15 -7.18 1.84 0.48
N SER A 16 -6.11 1.44 -0.20
CA SER A 16 -6.12 0.37 -1.21
C SER A 16 -6.62 -0.99 -0.69
N GLY A 17 -6.63 -1.21 0.63
CA GLY A 17 -7.26 -2.38 1.26
C GLY A 17 -8.77 -2.40 1.07
N GLN A 18 -9.43 -1.27 1.30
CA GLN A 18 -10.88 -1.15 1.18
C GLN A 18 -11.34 -1.28 -0.27
N LEU A 19 -10.67 -0.57 -1.19
CA LEU A 19 -10.96 -0.70 -2.62
C LEU A 19 -10.83 -2.16 -3.09
N PHE A 20 -9.76 -2.85 -2.66
CA PHE A 20 -9.59 -4.25 -3.01
C PHE A 20 -10.72 -5.14 -2.49
N THR A 21 -11.20 -4.91 -1.26
CA THR A 21 -12.35 -5.63 -0.71
C THR A 21 -13.65 -5.38 -1.48
N TRP A 22 -13.85 -4.17 -2.01
CA TRP A 22 -15.01 -3.89 -2.88
C TRP A 22 -14.89 -4.59 -4.23
N LEU A 23 -13.70 -4.55 -4.85
CA LEU A 23 -13.43 -5.26 -6.10
C LEU A 23 -13.59 -6.79 -5.96
N ASP A 24 -13.15 -7.38 -4.85
CA ASP A 24 -13.32 -8.81 -4.54
C ASP A 24 -14.79 -9.25 -4.47
N ARG A 25 -15.72 -8.33 -4.20
CA ARG A 25 -17.16 -8.60 -4.18
C ARG A 25 -17.85 -8.40 -5.53
N HIS A 26 -17.15 -7.85 -6.53
CA HIS A 26 -17.75 -7.59 -7.83
C HIS A 26 -17.82 -8.88 -8.66
N PRO A 27 -18.98 -9.25 -9.25
CA PRO A 27 -19.17 -10.51 -9.96
C PRO A 27 -18.28 -10.73 -11.20
N GLU A 28 -17.66 -9.67 -11.72
CA GLU A 28 -16.82 -9.70 -12.92
C GLU A 28 -15.32 -9.57 -12.62
N VAL A 29 -14.95 -9.52 -11.34
CA VAL A 29 -13.57 -9.30 -10.90
C VAL A 29 -13.06 -10.53 -10.17
N PHE A 30 -11.96 -11.08 -10.67
CA PHE A 30 -11.11 -12.00 -9.95
C PHE A 30 -10.09 -11.22 -9.11
N SER A 31 -10.19 -11.35 -7.79
CA SER A 31 -9.25 -10.76 -6.86
C SER A 31 -8.30 -11.83 -6.32
N THR A 32 -7.01 -11.63 -6.51
CA THR A 32 -5.99 -12.56 -6.04
C THR A 32 -5.60 -12.32 -4.56
N LYS A 33 -4.64 -13.08 -4.03
CA LYS A 33 -4.03 -12.72 -2.74
C LYS A 33 -3.30 -11.38 -2.90
N LYS A 34 -3.63 -10.36 -2.08
CA LYS A 34 -2.89 -9.08 -2.10
C LYS A 34 -1.39 -9.24 -1.82
N GLU A 35 -0.63 -8.23 -2.24
CA GLU A 35 0.80 -8.09 -1.92
C GLU A 35 1.63 -9.27 -2.44
N LEU A 36 1.39 -9.68 -3.71
CA LEU A 36 2.16 -10.76 -4.37
C LEU A 36 3.61 -10.36 -4.66
N HIS A 37 3.85 -9.06 -4.85
CA HIS A 37 5.15 -8.43 -5.06
C HIS A 37 6.00 -9.11 -6.13
N TYR A 38 5.36 -9.43 -7.26
CA TYR A 38 6.04 -10.00 -8.43
C TYR A 38 6.75 -8.91 -9.24
N PHE A 39 6.09 -7.78 -9.46
CA PHE A 39 6.66 -6.62 -10.13
C PHE A 39 7.38 -5.68 -9.15
N GLY A 40 8.38 -4.96 -9.66
CA GLY A 40 9.29 -4.12 -8.89
C GLY A 40 10.52 -4.90 -8.44
N SER A 41 11.31 -5.38 -9.40
CA SER A 41 12.54 -6.15 -9.12
C SER A 41 13.57 -5.39 -8.27
N ASP A 42 13.47 -4.07 -8.20
CA ASP A 42 14.24 -3.17 -7.33
C ASP A 42 13.80 -3.20 -5.85
N LEU A 43 12.59 -3.68 -5.53
CA LEU A 43 12.00 -3.62 -4.19
C LEU A 43 12.33 -4.83 -3.28
N ARG A 44 13.08 -5.83 -3.75
CA ARG A 44 13.60 -6.99 -2.99
C ARG A 44 12.68 -7.53 -1.86
N PHE A 45 11.48 -7.99 -2.21
CA PHE A 45 10.54 -8.57 -1.22
C PHE A 45 10.81 -10.03 -0.86
N PHE A 46 11.35 -10.81 -1.81
CA PHE A 46 11.62 -12.24 -1.66
C PHE A 46 13.02 -12.54 -2.19
N GLU A 47 13.70 -13.49 -1.55
CA GLU A 47 14.98 -14.04 -2.00
C GLU A 47 14.91 -15.57 -1.96
N PRO A 48 14.88 -16.26 -3.12
CA PRO A 48 14.89 -15.68 -4.47
C PRO A 48 13.57 -14.97 -4.83
N PRO A 49 13.57 -14.08 -5.85
CA PRO A 49 12.34 -13.51 -6.40
C PRO A 49 11.35 -14.59 -6.84
N ARG A 50 10.06 -14.26 -6.79
CA ARG A 50 8.98 -15.18 -7.20
C ARG A 50 9.09 -15.50 -8.70
N SER A 51 9.03 -16.78 -9.07
CA SER A 51 8.96 -17.17 -10.48
C SER A 51 7.64 -16.76 -11.13
N LEU A 52 7.65 -16.59 -12.46
CA LEU A 52 6.43 -16.28 -13.21
C LEU A 52 5.37 -17.38 -13.04
N GLU A 53 5.76 -18.65 -13.08
CA GLU A 53 4.86 -19.78 -12.88
C GLU A 53 4.18 -19.70 -11.50
N ASN A 54 4.96 -19.44 -10.45
CA ASN A 54 4.42 -19.29 -9.11
C ASN A 54 3.47 -18.08 -9.03
N TYR A 55 3.81 -16.96 -9.64
CA TYR A 55 2.94 -15.78 -9.72
C TYR A 55 1.61 -16.08 -10.42
N LEU A 56 1.65 -16.69 -11.61
CA LEU A 56 0.45 -17.05 -12.37
C LEU A 56 -0.39 -18.12 -11.68
N SER A 57 0.19 -18.94 -10.80
CA SER A 57 -0.56 -19.92 -10.01
C SER A 57 -1.64 -19.29 -9.12
N TYR A 58 -1.48 -18.02 -8.72
CA TYR A 58 -2.48 -17.26 -7.96
C TYR A 58 -3.66 -16.73 -8.80
N PHE A 59 -3.61 -16.91 -10.12
CA PHE A 59 -4.66 -16.53 -11.07
C PHE A 59 -5.39 -17.74 -11.69
N LYS A 60 -5.23 -18.92 -11.09
CA LYS A 60 -6.02 -20.11 -11.46
C LYS A 60 -7.52 -19.80 -11.29
N GLY A 61 -8.28 -19.97 -12.37
CA GLY A 61 -9.72 -19.68 -12.40
C GLY A 61 -10.08 -18.24 -12.85
N ALA A 62 -9.11 -17.33 -12.96
CA ALA A 62 -9.36 -15.94 -13.32
C ALA A 62 -9.95 -15.75 -14.73
N GLY A 63 -9.80 -16.73 -15.63
CA GLY A 63 -10.36 -16.67 -16.99
C GLY A 63 -11.89 -16.72 -17.08
N ARG A 64 -12.59 -16.90 -15.95
CA ARG A 64 -14.07 -16.83 -15.88
C ARG A 64 -14.58 -15.41 -15.60
N PHE A 65 -13.67 -14.47 -15.36
CA PHE A 65 -13.97 -13.11 -14.96
C PHE A 65 -13.49 -12.14 -16.04
N THR A 66 -14.20 -11.03 -16.21
CA THR A 66 -13.81 -9.96 -17.15
C THR A 66 -12.47 -9.36 -16.76
N ARG A 67 -12.24 -9.17 -15.46
CA ARG A 67 -11.05 -8.53 -14.90
C ARG A 67 -10.38 -9.40 -13.86
N ALA A 68 -9.05 -9.41 -13.88
CA ALA A 68 -8.24 -10.11 -12.91
C ALA A 68 -7.17 -9.15 -12.38
N GLY A 69 -7.13 -8.97 -11.05
CA GLY A 69 -6.36 -7.91 -10.42
C GLY A 69 -5.17 -8.40 -9.62
N ASP A 70 -4.03 -7.71 -9.77
CA ASP A 70 -2.97 -7.71 -8.76
C ASP A 70 -3.05 -6.42 -7.94
N ALA A 71 -2.84 -6.52 -6.63
CA ALA A 71 -2.83 -5.40 -5.70
C ALA A 71 -1.62 -5.48 -4.79
N SER A 72 -0.49 -4.98 -5.30
CA SER A 72 0.76 -4.78 -4.57
C SER A 72 1.02 -3.29 -4.41
N THR A 73 0.96 -2.79 -3.18
CA THR A 73 0.91 -1.34 -2.95
C THR A 73 2.23 -0.61 -3.12
N TRP A 74 3.33 -1.36 -3.04
CA TRP A 74 4.68 -0.83 -3.20
C TRP A 74 5.09 -0.69 -4.66
N THR A 75 4.34 -1.27 -5.59
CA THR A 75 4.60 -1.23 -7.03
C THR A 75 4.68 0.21 -7.56
N LEU A 76 3.94 1.16 -6.97
CA LEU A 76 4.02 2.59 -7.30
C LEU A 76 5.39 3.20 -6.94
N PHE A 77 5.98 2.78 -5.82
CA PHE A 77 7.26 3.29 -5.35
C PHE A 77 8.44 2.83 -6.21
N SER A 78 8.34 1.64 -6.80
CA SER A 78 9.35 1.07 -7.70
C SER A 78 9.67 1.99 -8.89
N GLU A 79 10.94 2.01 -9.27
CA GLU A 79 11.42 2.68 -10.47
C GLU A 79 11.33 1.77 -11.71
N ARG A 80 11.19 0.45 -11.52
CA ARG A 80 11.18 -0.56 -12.60
C ARG A 80 9.79 -1.13 -12.88
N ALA A 81 8.90 -1.15 -11.90
CA ALA A 81 7.64 -1.88 -11.99
C ALA A 81 6.73 -1.42 -13.13
N ALA A 82 6.65 -0.11 -13.41
CA ALA A 82 5.83 0.38 -14.52
C ALA A 82 6.26 -0.22 -15.87
N GLN A 83 7.58 -0.31 -16.11
CA GLN A 83 8.12 -0.94 -17.32
C GLN A 83 7.89 -2.46 -17.32
N GLU A 84 8.10 -3.13 -16.19
CA GLU A 84 7.90 -4.58 -16.08
C GLU A 84 6.44 -4.98 -16.30
N ILE A 85 5.49 -4.22 -15.75
CA ILE A 85 4.06 -4.44 -15.96
C ILE A 85 3.70 -4.17 -17.42
N GLN A 86 4.22 -3.09 -18.03
CA GLN A 86 3.92 -2.77 -19.43
C GLN A 86 4.42 -3.85 -20.39
N ALA A 87 5.61 -4.41 -20.13
CA ALA A 87 6.14 -5.53 -20.89
C ALA A 87 5.32 -6.82 -20.72
N PHE A 88 4.69 -7.02 -19.56
CA PHE A 88 3.89 -8.19 -19.25
C PHE A 88 2.43 -8.10 -19.76
N ALA A 89 1.81 -6.94 -19.59
CA ALA A 89 0.41 -6.66 -19.89
C ALA A 89 0.25 -5.20 -20.38
N PRO A 90 0.54 -4.92 -21.67
CA PRO A 90 0.54 -3.55 -22.20
C PRO A 90 -0.85 -2.89 -22.15
N ASP A 91 -1.92 -3.66 -22.30
CA ASP A 91 -3.31 -3.17 -22.28
C ASP A 91 -3.91 -3.12 -20.86
N ALA A 92 -3.09 -3.29 -19.82
CA ALA A 92 -3.58 -3.32 -18.45
C ALA A 92 -4.15 -1.97 -17.99
N ARG A 93 -5.14 -2.04 -17.10
CA ARG A 93 -5.67 -0.86 -16.40
C ARG A 93 -4.92 -0.67 -15.07
N ILE A 94 -4.39 0.52 -14.84
CA ILE A 94 -3.58 0.85 -13.66
C ILE A 94 -4.41 1.74 -12.74
N MET A 95 -4.45 1.40 -11.46
CA MET A 95 -5.11 2.18 -10.44
C MET A 95 -4.15 2.49 -9.30
N MET A 96 -4.25 3.70 -8.76
CA MET A 96 -3.51 4.11 -7.57
C MET A 96 -4.33 5.02 -6.67
N LEU A 97 -4.15 4.88 -5.36
CA LEU A 97 -4.71 5.76 -4.34
C LEU A 97 -3.59 6.58 -3.72
N LEU A 98 -3.72 7.90 -3.83
CA LEU A 98 -2.89 8.86 -3.13
C LEU A 98 -3.62 9.36 -1.88
N ARG A 99 -2.83 9.76 -0.89
CA ARG A 99 -3.31 10.33 0.37
C ARG A 99 -2.39 11.48 0.70
N ASN A 100 -2.90 12.50 1.40
CA ASN A 100 -2.05 13.52 2.01
C ASN A 100 -0.76 12.90 2.60
N PRO A 101 0.42 13.28 2.09
CA PRO A 101 1.67 12.59 2.38
C PRO A 101 1.99 12.61 3.87
N VAL A 102 1.72 13.73 4.58
CA VAL A 102 1.94 13.84 6.03
C VAL A 102 1.14 12.77 6.79
N GLN A 103 -0.14 12.61 6.47
CA GLN A 103 -0.99 11.62 7.13
C GLN A 103 -0.64 10.17 6.75
N GLN A 104 -0.26 9.97 5.48
CA GLN A 104 0.13 8.69 4.93
C GLN A 104 1.41 8.18 5.58
N LEU A 105 2.47 8.99 5.60
CA LEU A 105 3.77 8.65 6.17
C LEU A 105 3.66 8.36 7.66
N HIS A 106 2.94 9.18 8.41
CA HIS A 106 2.68 8.90 9.82
C HIS A 106 1.88 7.59 10.03
N SER A 107 1.06 7.19 9.06
CA SER A 107 0.36 5.91 9.13
C SER A 107 1.23 4.72 8.71
N LEU A 108 2.23 4.99 7.87
CA LEU A 108 3.21 4.02 7.39
C LEU A 108 4.27 3.75 8.45
N HIS A 109 4.81 4.79 9.08
CA HIS A 109 5.71 4.69 10.23
C HIS A 109 5.09 3.84 11.35
N ALA A 110 3.88 4.18 11.81
CA ALA A 110 3.18 3.37 12.81
C ALA A 110 2.97 1.90 12.36
N HIS A 111 2.81 1.66 11.05
CA HIS A 111 2.69 0.32 10.51
C HIS A 111 4.02 -0.45 10.57
N PHE A 112 5.13 0.21 10.25
CA PHE A 112 6.48 -0.36 10.32
C PHE A 112 6.91 -0.61 11.76
N VAL A 113 6.66 0.33 12.67
CA VAL A 113 6.88 0.13 14.11
C VAL A 113 6.09 -1.09 14.58
N PHE A 114 4.81 -1.22 14.25
CA PHE A 114 4.02 -2.40 14.62
C PHE A 114 4.61 -3.72 14.08
N ARG A 115 5.09 -3.73 12.83
CA ARG A 115 5.64 -4.92 12.18
C ARG A 115 7.05 -5.28 12.68
N GLY A 116 7.75 -4.34 13.32
CA GLY A 116 9.16 -4.51 13.67
C GLY A 116 10.11 -4.15 12.52
N ASP A 117 9.60 -3.46 11.50
CA ASP A 117 10.38 -3.00 10.34
C ASP A 117 11.05 -1.64 10.61
N GLU A 118 10.52 -0.87 11.56
CA GLU A 118 11.10 0.38 12.06
C GLU A 118 11.38 0.22 13.56
N ASP A 119 12.61 0.55 13.95
CA ASP A 119 13.09 0.46 15.32
C ASP A 119 12.99 1.81 16.05
N ILE A 120 12.90 2.92 15.32
CA ILE A 120 12.63 4.25 15.90
C ILE A 120 11.12 4.42 16.09
N GLU A 121 10.65 4.26 17.32
CA GLU A 121 9.22 4.32 17.65
C GLU A 121 8.63 5.73 17.55
N ASP A 122 9.46 6.77 17.62
CA ASP A 122 9.07 8.16 17.43
C ASP A 122 9.15 8.57 15.94
N PHE A 123 8.11 9.25 15.44
CA PHE A 123 8.03 9.59 14.02
C PHE A 123 9.01 10.70 13.63
N ARG A 124 9.25 11.68 14.51
CA ARG A 124 10.25 12.73 14.30
C ARG A 124 11.64 12.11 14.18
N GLY A 125 12.04 11.30 15.16
CA GLY A 125 13.33 10.62 15.13
C GLY A 125 13.51 9.73 13.90
N ALA A 126 12.44 9.10 13.41
CA ALA A 126 12.50 8.28 12.20
C ALA A 126 12.73 9.12 10.93
N LEU A 127 12.23 10.35 10.88
CA LEU A 127 12.49 11.32 9.80
C LEU A 127 13.91 11.91 9.91
N ASP A 128 14.36 12.24 11.13
CA ASP A 128 15.68 12.80 11.38
C ASP A 128 16.81 11.79 11.09
N ALA A 129 16.49 10.49 11.09
CA ALA A 129 17.41 9.42 10.72
C ALA A 129 17.58 9.23 9.19
N GLU A 130 16.77 9.88 8.35
CA GLU A 130 16.85 9.73 6.89
C GLU A 130 18.22 10.08 6.28
N PRO A 131 18.91 11.17 6.70
CA PRO A 131 20.25 11.47 6.20
C PRO A 131 21.26 10.36 6.51
N ALA A 132 21.25 9.83 7.74
CA ALA A 132 22.12 8.71 8.13
C ALA A 132 21.80 7.41 7.35
N ARG A 133 20.51 7.12 7.10
CA ARG A 133 20.09 6.00 6.22
C ARG A 133 20.53 6.20 4.77
N THR A 134 20.62 7.44 4.32
CA THR A 134 21.05 7.79 2.96
C THR A 134 22.57 7.67 2.81
N ALA A 135 23.32 8.09 3.83
CA ALA A 135 24.77 7.96 3.89
C ALA A 135 25.24 6.50 4.10
N GLY A 136 24.36 5.63 4.60
CA GLY A 136 24.69 4.24 4.92
C GLY A 136 25.17 4.05 6.36
N ASP A 137 25.24 5.12 7.15
CA ASP A 137 25.63 5.10 8.57
C ASP A 137 24.61 4.39 9.46
N ARG A 138 23.36 4.27 8.98
CA ARG A 138 22.30 3.50 9.62
C ARG A 138 21.78 2.42 8.67
N PRO A 139 22.05 1.14 8.92
CA PRO A 139 21.54 0.07 8.07
C PRO A 139 20.02 -0.02 8.17
N GLU A 140 19.37 -0.29 7.04
CA GLU A 140 17.96 -0.63 6.98
C GLU A 140 17.77 -2.15 7.10
N PRO A 141 16.61 -2.64 7.55
CA PRO A 141 16.33 -4.07 7.55
C PRO A 141 16.48 -4.65 6.14
N GLU A 142 17.33 -5.66 5.99
CA GLU A 142 17.57 -6.33 4.71
C GLU A 142 16.34 -7.14 4.22
N TRP A 143 15.38 -7.39 5.11
CA TRP A 143 14.25 -8.28 4.90
C TRP A 143 12.97 -7.62 5.41
N ARG A 144 11.85 -7.84 4.69
CA ARG A 144 10.44 -7.43 5.01
C ARG A 144 9.97 -6.11 4.43
N VAL A 145 10.89 -5.21 4.10
CA VAL A 145 10.53 -3.92 3.55
C VAL A 145 11.33 -3.63 2.29
N PRO A 146 10.76 -2.91 1.31
CA PRO A 146 11.53 -2.47 0.17
C PRO A 146 12.72 -1.63 0.59
N ARG A 147 13.82 -1.79 -0.13
CA ARG A 147 14.97 -0.89 -0.04
C ARG A 147 14.49 0.56 -0.10
N ASP A 148 15.09 1.42 0.73
CA ASP A 148 14.81 2.85 0.83
C ASP A 148 13.41 3.24 1.34
N CYS A 149 12.55 2.31 1.73
CA CYS A 149 11.19 2.65 2.16
C CYS A 149 11.13 3.36 3.53
N LEU A 150 12.20 3.29 4.34
CA LEU A 150 12.34 4.04 5.59
C LEU A 150 12.89 5.46 5.34
N ARG A 151 13.11 5.82 4.07
CA ARG A 151 13.33 7.19 3.61
C ARG A 151 11.97 7.80 3.24
N TYR A 152 11.15 8.08 4.25
CA TYR A 152 9.78 8.61 4.13
C TYR A 152 9.65 9.81 3.20
N SER A 153 10.62 10.72 3.14
CA SER A 153 10.60 11.85 2.21
C SER A 153 10.53 11.42 0.74
N ARG A 154 11.17 10.31 0.37
CA ARG A 154 11.08 9.76 -1.00
C ARG A 154 9.67 9.24 -1.29
N MET A 155 9.03 8.65 -0.28
CA MET A 155 7.65 8.15 -0.36
C MET A 155 6.64 9.28 -0.56
N ALA A 156 6.86 10.46 0.04
CA ALA A 156 6.00 11.64 -0.12
C ALA A 156 6.05 12.27 -1.52
N ARG A 157 7.09 12.02 -2.32
CA ARG A 157 7.24 12.56 -3.67
C ARG A 157 6.43 11.74 -4.67
N PHE A 158 5.11 12.00 -4.74
CA PHE A 158 4.21 11.23 -5.59
C PHE A 158 4.36 11.53 -7.09
N ALA A 159 4.56 12.80 -7.47
CA ALA A 159 4.65 13.19 -8.88
C ALA A 159 5.58 12.29 -9.73
N PRO A 160 6.87 12.07 -9.38
CA PRO A 160 7.73 11.18 -10.15
C PRO A 160 7.26 9.72 -10.14
N GLN A 161 6.56 9.27 -9.10
CA GLN A 161 6.01 7.91 -9.02
C GLN A 161 4.83 7.74 -9.99
N VAL A 162 3.92 8.70 -10.02
CA VAL A 162 2.76 8.72 -10.93
C VAL A 162 3.22 8.88 -12.38
N GLN A 163 4.18 9.78 -12.63
CA GLN A 163 4.71 10.05 -13.97
C GLN A 163 5.22 8.79 -14.65
N ARG A 164 5.94 7.91 -13.93
CA ARG A 164 6.43 6.63 -14.47
C ARG A 164 5.33 5.75 -15.05
N PHE A 165 4.13 5.77 -14.47
CA PHE A 165 3.00 5.01 -15.00
C PHE A 165 2.34 5.72 -16.17
N TYR A 166 2.19 7.05 -16.12
CA TYR A 166 1.72 7.82 -17.27
C TYR A 166 2.63 7.67 -18.49
N ASP A 167 3.94 7.66 -18.32
CA ASP A 167 4.90 7.50 -19.41
C ASP A 167 4.80 6.14 -20.11
N ARG A 168 4.35 5.10 -19.39
CA ARG A 168 4.28 3.72 -19.90
C ARG A 168 2.91 3.33 -20.43
N PHE A 169 1.84 3.82 -19.83
CA PHE A 169 0.46 3.41 -20.12
C PHE A 169 -0.40 4.55 -20.69
N GLY A 170 0.08 5.78 -20.66
CA GLY A 170 -0.74 6.95 -20.96
C GLY A 170 -1.76 7.24 -19.86
N ARG A 171 -2.45 8.39 -19.98
CA ARG A 171 -3.42 8.84 -18.97
C ARG A 171 -4.70 7.99 -18.96
N ASP A 172 -5.12 7.48 -20.12
CA ASP A 172 -6.40 6.74 -20.24
C ASP A 172 -6.37 5.37 -19.56
N GLN A 173 -5.20 4.74 -19.47
CA GLN A 173 -5.00 3.47 -18.76
C GLN A 173 -4.63 3.66 -17.29
N VAL A 174 -4.50 4.89 -16.79
CA VAL A 174 -4.08 5.16 -15.41
C VAL A 174 -5.11 5.99 -14.66
N LEU A 175 -5.78 5.37 -13.70
CA LEU A 175 -6.70 6.04 -12.78
C LEU A 175 -6.01 6.41 -11.46
N VAL A 176 -5.94 7.71 -11.18
CA VAL A 176 -5.48 8.26 -9.90
C VAL A 176 -6.69 8.62 -9.03
N LEU A 177 -6.75 8.04 -7.84
CA LEU A 177 -7.79 8.26 -6.85
C LEU A 177 -7.21 8.91 -5.59
N LEU A 178 -8.03 9.68 -4.86
CA LEU A 178 -7.64 10.25 -3.57
C LEU A 178 -8.35 9.51 -2.44
N SER A 179 -7.64 9.23 -1.34
CA SER A 179 -8.22 8.56 -0.17
C SER A 179 -9.39 9.30 0.45
N GLU A 180 -9.41 10.63 0.38
CA GLU A 180 -10.54 11.43 0.85
C GLU A 180 -11.79 11.25 0.00
N ASP A 181 -11.67 11.08 -1.32
CA ASP A 181 -12.81 10.85 -2.22
C ASP A 181 -13.53 9.55 -1.81
N PHE A 182 -12.76 8.51 -1.47
CA PHE A 182 -13.26 7.24 -0.92
C PHE A 182 -14.07 7.40 0.38
N ARG A 183 -13.82 8.47 1.14
CA ARG A 183 -14.50 8.72 2.42
C ARG A 183 -15.70 9.65 2.26
N SER A 184 -15.60 10.65 1.40
CA SER A 184 -16.66 11.63 1.18
C SER A 184 -17.74 11.13 0.22
N ASP A 185 -17.35 10.38 -0.80
CA ASP A 185 -18.23 9.82 -1.83
C ASP A 185 -17.76 8.42 -2.24
N PRO A 186 -18.00 7.39 -1.39
CA PRO A 186 -17.54 6.05 -1.66
C PRO A 186 -18.20 5.43 -2.91
N GLN A 187 -19.49 5.72 -3.15
CA GLN A 187 -20.24 5.22 -4.29
C GLN A 187 -19.71 5.79 -5.60
N GLY A 188 -19.64 7.12 -5.73
CA GLY A 188 -19.13 7.76 -6.95
C GLY A 188 -17.67 7.43 -7.23
N THR A 189 -16.86 7.26 -6.17
CA THR A 189 -15.46 6.81 -6.31
C THR A 189 -15.38 5.38 -6.85
N PHE A 190 -16.21 4.47 -6.36
CA PHE A 190 -16.22 3.09 -6.86
C PHE A 190 -16.81 2.99 -8.28
N GLN A 191 -17.78 3.82 -8.65
CA GLN A 191 -18.28 3.90 -10.03
C GLN A 191 -17.17 4.30 -11.01
N LYS A 192 -16.32 5.29 -10.66
CA LYS A 192 -15.14 5.65 -11.47
C LYS A 192 -14.20 4.46 -11.68
N VAL A 193 -14.01 3.63 -10.64
CA VAL A 193 -13.23 2.40 -10.74
C VAL A 193 -13.88 1.41 -11.71
N CYS A 194 -15.18 1.13 -11.56
CA CYS A 194 -15.90 0.24 -12.48
C CYS A 194 -15.82 0.72 -13.93
N THR A 195 -16.04 2.02 -14.18
CA THR A 195 -15.91 2.62 -15.52
C THR A 195 -14.50 2.47 -16.08
N HIS A 196 -13.46 2.75 -15.29
CA HIS A 196 -12.07 2.60 -15.71
C HIS A 196 -11.71 1.14 -16.05
N LEU A 197 -12.26 0.19 -15.29
CA LEU A 197 -12.12 -1.23 -15.55
C LEU A 197 -13.07 -1.73 -16.64
N ALA A 198 -13.97 -0.90 -17.18
CA ALA A 198 -15.00 -1.29 -18.14
C ALA A 198 -15.82 -2.51 -17.66
N ILE A 199 -16.28 -2.46 -16.41
CA ILE A 199 -17.18 -3.43 -15.78
C ILE A 199 -18.45 -2.71 -15.30
N PRO A 200 -19.57 -3.43 -15.06
CA PRO A 200 -20.81 -2.84 -14.60
C PRO A 200 -20.63 -1.96 -13.34
N THR A 201 -21.30 -0.81 -13.31
CA THR A 201 -21.26 0.07 -12.13
C THR A 201 -22.28 -0.30 -11.06
N GLN A 202 -23.18 -1.23 -11.37
CA GLN A 202 -24.27 -1.71 -10.52
C GLN A 202 -24.36 -3.23 -10.63
N PHE A 203 -24.60 -3.91 -9.50
CA PHE A 203 -24.74 -5.36 -9.42
C PHE A 203 -25.39 -5.77 -8.09
N ASP A 204 -25.80 -7.03 -7.99
CA ASP A 204 -26.39 -7.57 -6.76
C ASP A 204 -25.40 -7.50 -5.58
N GLY A 205 -25.77 -6.79 -4.52
CA GLY A 205 -24.87 -6.57 -3.38
C GLY A 205 -24.14 -5.22 -3.39
N TYR A 206 -24.38 -4.37 -4.39
CA TYR A 206 -23.70 -3.08 -4.56
C TYR A 206 -23.87 -2.14 -3.36
N ASP A 207 -25.09 -1.95 -2.87
CA ASP A 207 -25.34 -1.04 -1.74
C ASP A 207 -24.66 -1.53 -0.45
N GLN A 208 -24.62 -2.84 -0.23
CA GLN A 208 -24.00 -3.49 0.93
C GLN A 208 -22.46 -3.40 0.92
N LEU A 209 -21.83 -2.95 -0.17
CA LEU A 209 -20.38 -2.66 -0.18
C LEU A 209 -20.03 -1.50 0.76
N PHE A 210 -20.94 -0.53 0.87
CA PHE A 210 -20.70 0.75 1.52
C PHE A 210 -21.20 0.78 2.97
N GLU A 211 -21.98 -0.22 3.36
CA GLU A 211 -22.38 -0.52 4.74
C GLU A 211 -21.16 -0.99 5.58
N THR A 212 -20.22 -0.10 5.85
CA THR A 212 -19.03 -0.41 6.65
C THR A 212 -19.13 0.18 8.04
N ASN A 213 -18.85 -0.65 9.05
CA ASN A 213 -18.81 -0.23 10.45
C ASN A 213 -17.60 0.73 10.68
N PRO A 214 -17.81 2.00 11.04
CA PRO A 214 -16.76 3.02 11.16
C PRO A 214 -15.61 2.63 12.10
N ARG A 215 -15.89 1.79 13.09
CA ARG A 215 -14.95 1.41 14.16
C ARG A 215 -13.73 0.62 13.66
N LYS A 216 -13.79 -0.04 12.49
CA LYS A 216 -12.65 -0.79 11.92
C LYS A 216 -11.73 0.06 11.04
N ALA A 217 -12.19 1.19 10.51
CA ALA A 217 -11.48 1.93 9.47
C ALA A 217 -10.27 2.74 9.98
N ASN A 218 -10.22 3.09 11.27
CA ASN A 218 -9.16 3.91 11.86
C ASN A 218 -8.34 3.21 12.96
N ALA A 219 -8.57 1.91 13.19
CA ALA A 219 -7.88 1.18 14.25
C ALA A 219 -6.39 1.00 13.89
N ASN A 220 -5.50 1.67 14.63
CA ASN A 220 -4.07 1.40 14.55
C ASN A 220 -3.75 0.08 15.25
N ARG A 221 -2.64 -0.54 14.88
CA ARG A 221 -2.16 -1.77 15.52
C ARG A 221 -0.91 -1.45 16.32
N ALA A 222 -0.83 -2.01 17.51
CA ALA A 222 0.38 -2.00 18.33
C ALA A 222 0.72 -3.42 18.80
N ALA A 223 1.96 -3.60 19.22
CA ALA A 223 2.43 -4.84 19.82
C ALA A 223 2.25 -4.78 21.34
N ARG A 224 1.69 -5.83 21.95
CA ARG A 224 1.62 -5.95 23.42
C ARG A 224 3.02 -6.02 24.04
N SER A 225 3.93 -6.72 23.36
CA SER A 225 5.31 -6.93 23.81
C SER A 225 6.29 -6.63 22.67
N ALA A 226 7.23 -5.74 22.94
CA ALA A 226 8.34 -5.41 22.04
C ALA A 226 9.26 -6.62 21.81
N ARG A 227 9.48 -7.46 22.83
CA ARG A 227 10.29 -8.69 22.70
C ARG A 227 9.64 -9.70 21.76
N VAL A 228 8.32 -9.90 21.87
CA VAL A 228 7.58 -10.79 20.96
C VAL A 228 7.51 -10.20 19.55
N ARG A 229 7.38 -8.88 19.42
CA ARG A 229 7.50 -8.19 18.12
C ARG A 229 8.86 -8.47 17.49
N ALA A 230 9.95 -8.27 18.22
CA ALA A 230 11.31 -8.53 17.73
C ALA A 230 11.51 -9.99 17.32
N LEU A 231 11.01 -10.95 18.11
CA LEU A 231 11.04 -12.37 17.77
C LEU A 231 10.31 -12.66 16.44
N LEU A 232 9.08 -12.15 16.29
CA LEU A 232 8.28 -12.33 15.08
C LEU A 232 8.88 -11.59 13.86
N ALA A 233 9.62 -10.51 14.12
CA ALA A 233 10.38 -9.75 13.14
C ALA A 233 11.79 -10.31 12.91
N ASP A 234 12.18 -11.45 13.50
CA ASP A 234 13.43 -12.12 13.12
C ASP A 234 13.25 -12.77 11.73
N PRO A 235 14.24 -12.72 10.81
CA PRO A 235 14.13 -13.37 9.50
C PRO A 235 13.70 -14.84 9.56
N ARG A 236 14.18 -15.60 10.55
CA ARG A 236 13.90 -17.05 10.72
C ARG A 236 12.42 -17.32 10.98
N HIS A 237 11.77 -16.49 11.80
CA HIS A 237 10.35 -16.66 12.12
C HIS A 237 9.46 -16.04 11.05
N TYR A 238 9.85 -14.89 10.51
CA TYR A 238 9.05 -14.20 9.49
C TYR A 238 8.95 -14.98 8.19
N ARG A 239 10.06 -15.55 7.70
CA ARG A 239 10.05 -16.35 6.47
C ARG A 239 9.14 -17.57 6.59
N VAL A 240 9.09 -18.21 7.76
CA VAL A 240 8.12 -19.27 8.08
C VAL A 240 6.67 -18.72 8.12
N LEU A 241 6.44 -17.59 8.78
CA LEU A 241 5.12 -16.96 8.88
C LEU A 241 4.50 -16.66 7.52
N GLU A 242 5.33 -16.16 6.59
CA GLU A 242 4.93 -15.82 5.23
C GLU A 242 4.95 -17.02 4.26
N GLY A 243 5.37 -18.19 4.76
CA GLY A 243 5.37 -19.45 4.00
C GLY A 243 6.46 -19.50 2.92
N VAL A 244 7.54 -18.73 3.11
CA VAL A 244 8.74 -18.77 2.26
C VAL A 244 9.58 -20.00 2.60
N ASP A 245 9.80 -20.24 3.90
CA ASP A 245 10.58 -21.39 4.36
C ASP A 245 9.67 -22.48 4.91
N ALA A 246 10.09 -23.73 4.71
CA ALA A 246 9.46 -24.88 5.34
C ALA A 246 9.63 -24.81 6.87
N SER A 247 8.65 -25.33 7.60
CA SER A 247 8.69 -25.37 9.06
C SER A 247 8.26 -26.73 9.58
N ILE A 248 8.76 -27.09 10.77
CA ILE A 248 8.25 -28.22 11.54
C ILE A 248 6.72 -28.09 11.70
N PRO A 249 5.94 -29.18 11.58
CA PRO A 249 4.48 -29.13 11.76
C PRO A 249 4.08 -28.38 13.03
N GLY A 250 3.12 -27.46 12.91
CA GLY A 250 2.64 -26.65 14.04
C GLY A 250 3.45 -25.38 14.34
N HIS A 251 4.71 -25.24 13.89
CA HIS A 251 5.51 -24.04 14.13
C HIS A 251 4.87 -22.79 13.51
N GLN A 252 4.47 -22.86 12.23
CA GLN A 252 3.76 -21.76 11.56
C GLN A 252 2.44 -21.41 12.25
N LEU A 253 1.70 -22.40 12.77
CA LEU A 253 0.47 -22.18 13.53
C LEU A 253 0.76 -21.47 14.86
N GLY A 254 1.80 -21.89 15.59
CA GLY A 254 2.26 -21.27 16.82
C GLY A 254 2.66 -19.80 16.61
N LEU A 255 3.46 -19.51 15.57
CA LEU A 255 3.83 -18.14 15.23
C LEU A 255 2.61 -17.29 14.83
N ARG A 256 1.64 -17.86 14.11
CA ARG A 256 0.37 -17.18 13.78
C ARG A 256 -0.46 -16.88 15.02
N ALA A 257 -0.53 -17.81 15.98
CA ALA A 257 -1.20 -17.63 17.26
C ALA A 257 -0.51 -16.53 18.09
N LEU A 258 0.82 -16.57 18.17
CA LEU A 258 1.62 -15.56 18.87
C LEU A 258 1.46 -14.16 18.24
N ARG A 259 1.49 -14.07 16.91
CA ARG A 259 1.21 -12.82 16.17
C ARG A 259 -0.19 -12.29 16.44
N ARG A 260 -1.19 -13.18 16.56
CA ARG A 260 -2.57 -12.79 16.91
C ARG A 260 -2.66 -12.29 18.34
N TRP A 261 -2.05 -12.98 19.29
CA TRP A 261 -2.01 -12.58 20.70
C TRP A 261 -1.29 -11.24 20.89
N ASN A 262 -0.14 -11.05 20.24
CA ASN A 262 0.66 -9.84 20.39
C ASN A 262 0.02 -8.60 19.75
N LYS A 263 -0.99 -8.77 18.89
CA LYS A 263 -1.67 -7.66 18.21
C LYS A 263 -2.77 -7.08 19.09
N VAL A 264 -2.69 -5.77 19.34
CA VAL A 264 -3.78 -4.98 19.95
C VAL A 264 -4.19 -3.84 19.03
N PHE A 265 -5.44 -3.42 19.17
CA PHE A 265 -5.95 -2.23 18.49
C PHE A 265 -5.91 -1.08 19.47
N VAL A 266 -5.20 -0.02 19.09
CA VAL A 266 -5.06 1.21 19.87
C VAL A 266 -5.30 2.39 18.93
N PRO A 267 -5.83 3.52 19.41
CA PRO A 267 -5.75 4.77 18.67
C PRO A 267 -4.29 5.11 18.38
N ARG A 268 -4.00 5.65 17.20
CA ARG A 268 -2.66 6.18 16.91
C ARG A 268 -2.50 7.50 17.67
N ALA A 269 -1.35 7.67 18.32
CA ALA A 269 -1.01 8.94 18.95
C ALA A 269 -1.10 10.08 17.91
N PRO A 270 -1.68 11.24 18.28
CA PRO A 270 -1.72 12.37 17.37
C PRO A 270 -0.29 12.84 17.06
N MET A 271 -0.03 13.19 15.81
CA MET A 271 1.23 13.84 15.43
C MET A 271 1.30 15.22 16.07
N GLU A 272 2.46 15.57 16.62
CA GLU A 272 2.75 16.88 17.18
C GLU A 272 2.40 18.00 16.17
N PRO A 273 1.67 19.07 16.59
CA PRO A 273 1.28 20.14 15.69
C PRO A 273 2.45 20.85 15.00
N ALA A 274 3.61 21.00 15.67
CA ALA A 274 4.80 21.63 15.08
C ALA A 274 5.38 20.77 13.94
N LEU A 275 5.61 19.47 14.20
CA LEU A 275 6.03 18.50 13.17
C LEU A 275 5.07 18.46 11.98
N ARG A 276 3.75 18.51 12.24
CA ARG A 276 2.76 18.54 11.16
C ARG A 276 2.95 19.75 10.24
N ARG A 277 3.09 20.95 10.80
CA ARG A 277 3.27 22.18 10.01
C ARG A 277 4.58 22.14 9.22
N GLU A 278 5.66 21.73 9.86
CA GLU A 278 6.97 21.57 9.21
C GLU A 278 6.89 20.64 7.99
N LEU A 279 6.24 19.47 8.13
CA LEU A 279 6.08 18.54 7.01
C LEU A 279 5.14 19.09 5.92
N GLN A 280 4.10 19.84 6.28
CA GLN A 280 3.21 20.48 5.31
C GLN A 280 3.95 21.52 4.48
N ASP A 281 4.81 22.33 5.10
CA ASP A 281 5.62 23.32 4.40
C ASP A 281 6.71 22.65 3.57
N ARG A 282 7.40 21.64 4.12
CA ARG A 282 8.41 20.85 3.40
C ARG A 282 7.84 20.15 2.16
N PHE A 283 6.62 19.61 2.24
CA PHE A 283 6.02 18.84 1.16
C PHE A 283 5.16 19.67 0.20
N ARG A 284 4.87 20.93 0.53
CA ARG A 284 4.09 21.86 -0.31
C ARG A 284 4.50 21.83 -1.79
N PRO A 285 5.78 22.02 -2.17
CA PRO A 285 6.17 22.00 -3.58
C PRO A 285 5.88 20.65 -4.26
N TRP A 286 6.03 19.52 -3.56
CA TRP A 286 5.75 18.19 -4.12
C TRP A 286 4.26 17.92 -4.26
N ILE A 287 3.43 18.49 -3.38
CA ILE A 287 1.98 18.43 -3.46
C ILE A 287 1.51 19.24 -4.67
N GLU A 288 2.04 20.44 -4.86
CA GLU A 288 1.73 21.30 -6.02
C GLU A 288 2.15 20.64 -7.35
N GLU A 289 3.34 20.04 -7.38
CA GLU A 289 3.81 19.25 -8.52
C GLU A 289 2.87 18.08 -8.82
N THR A 290 2.42 17.35 -7.79
CA THR A 290 1.47 16.25 -7.94
C THR A 290 0.11 16.75 -8.44
N ALA A 291 -0.39 17.87 -7.89
CA ALA A 291 -1.65 18.49 -8.26
C ALA A 291 -1.68 18.87 -9.75
N ALA A 292 -0.61 19.54 -10.20
CA ALA A 292 -0.42 19.91 -11.61
C ALA A 292 -0.37 18.67 -12.52
N LEU A 293 0.38 17.64 -12.12
CA LEU A 293 0.53 16.42 -12.90
C LEU A 293 -0.79 15.69 -13.12
N ILE A 294 -1.59 15.53 -12.06
CA ILE A 294 -2.84 14.76 -12.11
C ILE A 294 -4.06 15.61 -12.47
N GLY A 295 -3.89 16.93 -12.61
CA GLY A 295 -4.97 17.87 -12.93
C GLY A 295 -6.05 17.94 -11.85
N ARG A 296 -5.67 17.89 -10.57
CA ARG A 296 -6.60 17.94 -9.42
C ARG A 296 -6.12 18.97 -8.41
N ASP A 297 -7.06 19.72 -7.84
CA ASP A 297 -6.74 20.57 -6.69
C ASP A 297 -6.41 19.70 -5.47
N LEU A 298 -5.25 19.96 -4.87
CA LEU A 298 -4.77 19.34 -3.63
C LEU A 298 -4.50 20.39 -2.55
N SER A 299 -5.01 21.61 -2.70
CA SER A 299 -4.79 22.71 -1.77
C SER A 299 -5.16 22.36 -0.33
N HIS A 300 -6.21 21.54 -0.14
CA HIS A 300 -6.65 21.03 1.15
C HIS A 300 -5.64 20.12 1.86
N TRP A 301 -4.56 19.70 1.19
CA TRP A 301 -3.47 18.97 1.83
C TRP A 301 -2.50 19.88 2.60
N HIS A 302 -2.46 21.17 2.28
CA HIS A 302 -1.63 22.14 3.00
C HIS A 302 -2.21 22.53 4.36
N THR A 303 -3.53 22.40 4.53
CA THR A 303 -4.22 22.85 5.74
C THR A 303 -4.46 21.68 6.69
N PRO A 304 -4.20 21.85 8.00
CA PRO A 304 -4.68 20.88 8.98
C PRO A 304 -6.21 20.80 8.89
N LYS A 305 -6.78 19.65 8.54
CA LYS A 305 -8.17 19.38 8.94
C LYS A 305 -8.15 19.27 10.46
N GLU A 306 -8.82 20.21 11.14
CA GLU A 306 -9.22 19.98 12.53
C GLU A 306 -9.95 18.64 12.56
N ILE A 307 -9.39 17.69 13.30
CA ILE A 307 -10.06 16.42 13.51
C ILE A 307 -11.27 16.78 14.38
N ARG A 308 -12.46 16.87 13.78
CA ARG A 308 -13.69 16.82 14.56
C ARG A 308 -13.71 15.46 15.25
N GLU A 309 -13.72 15.49 16.57
CA GLU A 309 -13.75 14.34 17.48
C GLU A 309 -14.93 13.39 17.19
#